data_AF-A0A957YXP9-F1
#
_entry.id   AF-A0A957YXP9-F1
#
_cell.length_a   1.000
_cell.length_b   1.000
_cell.length_c   1.000
_cell.angle_alpha   90.00
_cell.angle_beta   90.00
_cell.angle_gamma   90.00
#
_symmetry.space_group_name_H-M   'P 1'
#
loop_
_entity.id
_entity.type
_entity.pdbx_description
1 polymer ?
#
loop_
_entity_poly.entity_id
_entity_poly.type
_entity_poly.pdbx_seq_one_letter_code
_entity_poly.pdbx_strand_id
1 'polypeptide(L)'
;RSGQIVVWREGFYLPLVLVSLAASFWAFQRYPRRQGWWRWPSRVLLLATATVAALNLLPPAWDQSTFTNPEFRQQIIALGFCLLVMGTSPLWALLPRLLTTGIVVLLGLGSLWYPLHNFSQLLPAIRELYQQPLVAGWGVYTMATGVIVLLVLHGIELCNLDS
;
A
#
# COMPACT_ATOMS: atom_id res chain seq x y z
N ARG A 1 23.70 19.99 17.41
CA ARG A 1 23.33 18.59 17.12
C ARG A 1 23.49 18.42 15.62
N SER A 2 24.40 17.57 15.15
CA SER A 2 24.65 17.38 13.71
C SER A 2 23.35 16.92 13.05
N GLY A 3 22.84 17.71 12.09
CA GLY A 3 21.57 17.51 11.39
C GLY A 3 21.57 16.34 10.41
N GLN A 4 22.10 15.18 10.81
CA GLN A 4 22.03 13.96 10.03
C GLN A 4 20.79 13.17 10.44
N ILE A 5 19.70 13.36 9.69
CA ILE A 5 18.56 12.46 9.74
C ILE A 5 18.96 11.23 8.93
N VAL A 6 19.10 10.08 9.58
CA VAL A 6 19.30 8.80 8.89
C VAL A 6 17.98 8.44 8.22
N VAL A 7 17.87 8.75 6.93
CA VAL A 7 16.68 8.44 6.13
C VAL A 7 16.84 7.05 5.54
N TRP A 8 15.99 6.13 5.96
CA TRP A 8 15.90 4.80 5.36
C TRP A 8 15.21 4.91 4.00
N ARG A 9 15.99 4.90 2.92
CA ARG A 9 15.50 5.16 1.56
C ARG A 9 14.49 4.11 1.10
N GLU A 10 14.75 2.84 1.39
CA GLU A 10 13.89 1.75 0.98
C GLU A 10 12.54 1.79 1.71
N GLY A 11 12.52 2.41 2.89
CA GLY A 11 11.30 2.69 3.63
C GLY A 11 10.28 3.50 2.86
N PHE A 12 10.69 4.38 1.93
CA PHE A 12 9.76 5.16 1.10
C PHE A 12 8.86 4.28 0.21
N TYR A 13 9.28 3.05 -0.10
CA TYR A 13 8.52 2.11 -0.90
C TYR A 13 7.54 1.26 -0.08
N LEU A 14 7.69 1.23 1.24
CA LEU A 14 6.86 0.42 2.14
C LEU A 14 5.36 0.67 1.94
N PRO A 15 4.86 1.93 1.83
CA PRO A 15 3.42 2.17 1.66
C PRO A 15 2.87 1.55 0.36
N LEU A 16 3.65 1.58 -0.72
CA LEU A 16 3.27 0.98 -2.01
C LEU A 16 3.16 -0.54 -1.90
N VAL A 17 4.15 -1.16 -1.25
CA VAL A 17 4.13 -2.61 -0.96
C VAL A 17 2.90 -2.97 -0.14
N LEU A 18 2.65 -2.25 0.95
CA LEU A 18 1.52 -2.52 1.86
C LEU A 18 0.16 -2.36 1.16
N VAL A 19 -0.02 -1.33 0.34
CA VAL A 19 -1.25 -1.13 -0.45
C VAL A 19 -1.41 -2.24 -1.49
N SER A 20 -0.33 -2.60 -2.20
CA SER A 20 -0.37 -3.68 -3.19
C SER A 20 -0.78 -5.01 -2.57
N LEU A 21 -0.19 -5.34 -1.42
CA LEU A 21 -0.52 -6.56 -0.68
C LEU A 21 -1.95 -6.51 -0.15
N ALA A 22 -2.37 -5.42 0.50
CA ALA A 22 -3.73 -5.27 1.02
C ALA A 22 -4.78 -5.48 -0.08
N ALA A 23 -4.61 -4.84 -1.24
CA ALA A 23 -5.50 -4.99 -2.38
C ALA A 23 -5.49 -6.42 -2.94
N SER A 24 -4.32 -7.06 -2.99
CA SER A 24 -4.17 -8.46 -3.43
C SER A 24 -4.85 -9.45 -2.48
N PHE A 25 -4.75 -9.26 -1.16
CA PHE A 25 -5.45 -10.10 -0.19
C PHE A 25 -6.96 -9.86 -0.18
N TRP A 26 -7.40 -8.63 -0.47
CA TRP A 26 -8.82 -8.28 -0.49
C TRP A 26 -9.52 -8.78 -1.76
N ALA A 27 -8.87 -8.74 -2.93
CA ALA A 27 -9.51 -8.99 -4.24
C ALA A 27 -10.39 -10.26 -4.28
N PHE A 28 -9.91 -11.39 -3.76
CA PHE A 28 -10.65 -12.66 -3.80
C PHE A 28 -11.23 -13.08 -2.45
N GLN A 29 -11.32 -12.19 -1.45
CA GLN A 29 -11.98 -12.54 -0.20
C GLN A 29 -13.38 -13.09 -0.43
N ARG A 30 -13.75 -14.07 0.39
CA ARG A 30 -15.03 -14.78 0.29
C ARG A 30 -16.16 -13.85 0.76
N TYR A 31 -16.69 -13.07 -0.19
CA TYR A 31 -17.92 -12.31 0.01
C TYR A 31 -19.15 -13.22 -0.12
N PRO A 32 -20.21 -12.95 0.65
CA PRO A 32 -21.48 -13.65 0.55
C PRO A 32 -22.08 -13.40 -0.84
N ARG A 33 -22.87 -14.37 -1.28
CA ARG A 33 -23.56 -14.45 -2.57
C ARG A 33 -24.37 -13.21 -3.00
N ARG A 34 -24.56 -12.23 -2.11
CA ARG A 34 -25.38 -11.02 -2.31
C ARG A 34 -24.69 -9.93 -3.13
N GLN A 35 -23.35 -9.95 -3.25
CA GLN A 35 -22.63 -9.19 -4.27
C GLN A 35 -22.78 -9.92 -5.62
N GLY A 36 -23.86 -9.62 -6.35
CA GLY A 36 -24.11 -10.15 -7.69
C GLY A 36 -23.10 -9.64 -8.72
N TRP A 37 -23.55 -8.81 -9.66
CA TRP A 37 -22.71 -8.27 -10.75
C TRP A 37 -21.53 -7.40 -10.31
N TRP A 38 -21.60 -6.74 -9.14
CA TRP A 38 -20.54 -5.85 -8.63
C TRP A 38 -19.26 -6.55 -8.16
N ARG A 39 -19.26 -7.88 -8.03
CA ARG A 39 -18.11 -8.66 -7.55
C ARG A 39 -16.90 -8.62 -8.50
N TRP A 40 -17.15 -8.59 -9.80
CA TRP A 40 -16.07 -8.59 -10.80
C TRP A 40 -15.43 -7.21 -10.98
N PRO A 41 -16.19 -6.11 -11.08
CA PRO A 41 -15.59 -4.78 -11.12
C PRO A 41 -14.75 -4.46 -9.88
N SER A 42 -15.19 -4.81 -8.67
CA SER A 42 -14.39 -4.57 -7.45
C SER A 42 -13.08 -5.35 -7.46
N ARG A 43 -13.12 -6.61 -7.90
CA ARG A 43 -11.91 -7.43 -8.13
C ARG A 43 -10.95 -6.80 -9.11
N VAL A 44 -11.45 -6.38 -10.27
CA VAL A 44 -10.63 -5.74 -11.31
C VAL A 44 -10.02 -4.45 -10.76
N LEU A 45 -10.79 -3.64 -10.04
CA LEU A 45 -10.30 -2.41 -9.44
C LEU A 45 -9.22 -2.66 -8.38
N LEU A 46 -9.40 -3.66 -7.51
CA LEU A 46 -8.41 -4.02 -6.49
C LEU A 46 -7.13 -4.58 -7.12
N LEU A 47 -7.25 -5.47 -8.11
CA LEU A 47 -6.08 -5.98 -8.84
C LEU A 47 -5.39 -4.90 -9.66
N ALA A 48 -6.13 -3.98 -10.26
CA ALA A 48 -5.55 -2.82 -10.95
C ALA A 48 -4.81 -1.91 -9.96
N THR A 49 -5.39 -1.67 -8.78
CA THR A 49 -4.75 -0.91 -7.70
C THR A 49 -3.47 -1.60 -7.23
N ALA A 50 -3.50 -2.92 -7.01
CA ALA A 50 -2.32 -3.70 -6.67
C ALA A 50 -1.25 -3.63 -7.76
N THR A 51 -1.64 -3.77 -9.01
CA THR A 51 -0.74 -3.68 -10.17
C THR A 51 -0.09 -2.30 -10.24
N VAL A 52 -0.87 -1.23 -10.17
CA VAL A 52 -0.33 0.14 -10.22
C VAL A 52 0.60 0.40 -9.04
N ALA A 53 0.22 -0.01 -7.83
CA ALA A 53 1.07 0.13 -6.64
C ALA A 53 2.40 -0.64 -6.78
N ALA A 54 2.35 -1.87 -7.28
CA ALA A 54 3.52 -2.69 -7.56
C ALA A 54 4.39 -2.07 -8.65
N LEU A 55 3.83 -1.65 -9.78
CA LEU A 55 4.59 -1.05 -10.88
C LEU A 55 5.22 0.30 -10.52
N ASN A 56 4.68 1.02 -9.54
CA ASN A 56 5.34 2.21 -8.97
C ASN A 56 6.61 1.87 -8.16
N LEU A 57 6.87 0.58 -7.89
CA LEU A 57 8.16 0.09 -7.39
C LEU A 57 9.17 -0.16 -8.52
N LEU A 58 8.85 0.07 -9.79
CA LEU A 58 9.87 -0.09 -10.83
C LEU A 58 10.96 0.97 -10.67
N PRO A 59 12.24 0.59 -10.85
CA PRO A 59 13.31 1.57 -10.90
C PRO A 59 13.08 2.51 -12.11
N PRO A 60 13.45 3.80 -12.01
CA PRO A 60 13.15 4.80 -13.02
C PRO A 60 13.91 4.59 -14.35
N ALA A 61 15.00 3.80 -14.35
CA ALA A 61 15.72 3.40 -15.54
C ALA A 61 15.60 1.88 -15.72
N TRP A 62 15.22 1.43 -16.93
CA TRP A 62 15.17 0.01 -17.27
C TRP A 62 16.38 -0.35 -18.13
N ASP A 63 17.56 -0.34 -17.51
CA ASP A 63 18.77 -0.88 -18.12
C ASP A 63 19.20 -2.16 -17.41
N GLN A 64 19.91 -3.04 -18.11
CA GLN A 64 20.37 -4.33 -17.58
C GLN A 64 21.34 -4.13 -16.40
N SER A 65 22.08 -3.02 -16.41
CA SER A 65 22.92 -2.55 -15.31
C SER A 65 22.13 -2.20 -14.03
N THR A 66 20.88 -1.75 -14.17
CA THR A 66 20.03 -1.33 -13.05
C THR A 66 19.63 -2.51 -12.18
N PHE A 67 19.40 -3.68 -12.77
CA PHE A 67 19.04 -4.90 -12.04
C PHE A 67 20.22 -5.54 -11.29
N THR A 68 21.45 -5.19 -11.65
CA THR A 68 22.66 -5.69 -10.98
C THR A 68 23.12 -4.83 -9.81
N ASN A 69 22.58 -3.62 -9.67
CA ASN A 69 22.98 -2.74 -8.56
C ASN A 69 22.39 -3.22 -7.23
N PRO A 70 23.19 -3.26 -6.15
CA PRO A 70 22.73 -3.70 -4.84
C PRO A 70 21.63 -2.78 -4.26
N GLU A 71 21.59 -1.52 -4.68
CA GLU A 71 20.61 -0.52 -4.24
C GLU A 71 19.16 -0.88 -4.65
N PHE A 72 18.97 -1.41 -5.86
CA PHE A 72 17.63 -1.75 -6.37
C PHE A 72 17.20 -3.17 -6.01
N ARG A 73 18.11 -3.99 -5.45
CA ARG A 73 17.83 -5.39 -5.13
C ARG A 73 16.62 -5.55 -4.21
N GLN A 74 16.51 -4.74 -3.16
CA GLN A 74 15.36 -4.79 -2.24
C GLN A 74 14.06 -4.37 -2.93
N GLN A 75 14.12 -3.35 -3.78
CA GLN A 75 12.97 -2.85 -4.54
C GLN A 75 12.46 -3.90 -5.56
N ILE A 76 13.37 -4.59 -6.26
CA ILE A 76 13.04 -5.67 -7.19
C ILE A 76 12.46 -6.87 -6.44
N ILE A 77 13.03 -7.25 -5.29
CA ILE A 77 12.48 -8.31 -4.45
C ILE A 77 11.07 -7.95 -3.98
N ALA A 78 10.85 -6.72 -3.53
CA ALA A 78 9.55 -6.25 -3.09
C ALA A 78 8.52 -6.24 -4.23
N LEU A 79 8.91 -5.80 -5.43
CA LEU A 79 8.10 -5.87 -6.65
C LEU A 79 7.72 -7.31 -6.97
N GLY A 80 8.71 -8.21 -7.07
CA GLY A 80 8.50 -9.63 -7.35
C GLY A 80 7.58 -10.29 -6.32
N PHE A 81 7.75 -9.94 -5.04
CA PHE A 81 6.88 -10.39 -3.96
C PHE A 81 5.44 -9.89 -4.12
N CYS A 82 5.25 -8.61 -4.43
CA CYS A 82 3.92 -8.04 -4.67
C CYS A 82 3.21 -8.73 -5.84
N LEU A 83 3.91 -8.93 -6.96
CA LEU A 83 3.39 -9.62 -8.13
C LEU A 83 3.07 -11.09 -7.85
N LEU A 84 3.91 -11.78 -7.07
CA LEU A 84 3.67 -13.16 -6.67
C LEU A 84 2.43 -13.27 -5.79
N VAL A 85 2.27 -12.42 -4.78
CA VAL A 85 1.09 -12.39 -3.91
C VAL A 85 -0.17 -12.06 -4.71
N MET A 86 -0.08 -11.11 -5.66
CA MET A 86 -1.18 -10.79 -6.57
C MET A 86 -1.55 -11.96 -7.48
N GLY A 87 -0.57 -12.64 -8.10
CA GLY A 87 -0.80 -13.80 -8.95
C GLY A 87 -1.38 -15.00 -8.20
N THR A 88 -1.05 -15.11 -6.91
CA THR A 88 -1.59 -16.15 -5.99
C THR A 88 -2.83 -15.69 -5.22
N SER A 89 -3.35 -14.48 -5.49
CA SER A 89 -4.53 -13.88 -4.86
C SER A 89 -5.73 -14.84 -4.70
N PRO A 90 -6.11 -15.65 -5.70
CA PRO A 90 -7.21 -16.61 -5.55
C PRO A 90 -6.96 -17.70 -4.50
N LEU A 91 -5.71 -18.09 -4.25
CA LEU A 91 -5.35 -19.10 -3.25
C LEU A 91 -5.52 -18.56 -1.83
N TRP A 92 -5.25 -17.27 -1.62
CA TRP A 92 -5.41 -16.61 -0.33
C TRP A 92 -6.89 -16.49 0.10
N ALA A 93 -7.83 -16.64 -0.85
CA ALA A 93 -9.26 -16.75 -0.54
C ALA A 93 -9.62 -18.02 0.26
N LEU A 94 -8.72 -19.00 0.32
CA LEU A 94 -8.92 -20.24 1.09
C LEU A 94 -8.74 -20.03 2.60
N LEU A 95 -8.02 -18.97 3.00
CA LEU A 95 -7.74 -18.67 4.39
C LEU A 95 -9.01 -18.30 5.19
N PRO A 96 -8.98 -18.49 6.53
CA PRO A 96 -10.01 -17.98 7.40
C PRO A 96 -10.19 -16.47 7.21
N ARG A 97 -11.45 -16.05 7.15
CA ARG A 97 -11.82 -14.67 6.87
C ARG A 97 -11.26 -13.67 7.89
N LEU A 98 -11.31 -14.02 9.19
CA LEU A 98 -10.76 -13.17 10.25
C LEU A 98 -9.27 -12.86 10.02
N LEU A 99 -8.53 -13.85 9.51
CA LEU A 99 -7.10 -13.72 9.27
C LEU A 99 -6.84 -12.81 8.06
N THR A 100 -7.55 -13.01 6.94
CA THR A 100 -7.38 -12.16 5.75
C THR A 100 -7.85 -10.73 6.00
N THR A 101 -8.94 -10.53 6.73
CA THR A 101 -9.37 -9.21 7.21
C THR A 101 -8.33 -8.55 8.09
N GLY A 102 -7.83 -9.28 9.10
CA GLY A 102 -6.78 -8.77 9.99
C GLY A 102 -5.55 -8.32 9.21
N ILE A 103 -5.11 -9.13 8.24
CA ILE A 103 -3.99 -8.78 7.35
C ILE A 103 -4.31 -7.50 6.57
N VAL A 104 -5.45 -7.41 5.89
CA VAL A 104 -5.81 -6.22 5.08
C VAL A 104 -5.85 -4.95 5.94
N VAL A 105 -6.46 -5.02 7.12
CA VAL A 105 -6.54 -3.88 8.04
C VAL A 105 -5.16 -3.46 8.53
N LEU A 106 -4.32 -4.42 8.97
CA LEU A 106 -2.96 -4.13 9.43
C LEU A 106 -2.10 -3.52 8.33
N LEU A 107 -2.17 -4.07 7.10
CA LEU A 107 -1.44 -3.55 5.96
C LEU A 107 -1.92 -2.14 5.58
N GLY A 108 -3.23 -1.89 5.57
CA GLY A 108 -3.81 -0.57 5.29
C GLY A 108 -3.50 0.48 6.37
N LEU A 109 -3.52 0.10 7.64
CA LEU A 109 -3.09 0.99 8.73
C LEU A 109 -1.58 1.28 8.64
N GLY A 110 -0.77 0.26 8.35
CA GLY A 110 0.67 0.42 8.15
C GLY A 110 1.00 1.35 6.99
N SER A 111 0.25 1.26 5.88
CA SER A 111 0.46 2.11 4.70
C SER A 111 0.10 3.58 4.94
N LEU A 112 -0.78 3.87 5.90
CA LEU A 112 -1.09 5.22 6.36
C LEU A 112 -0.08 5.72 7.39
N TRP A 113 0.19 4.90 8.40
CA TRP A 113 1.00 5.29 9.55
C TRP A 113 2.42 5.68 9.11
N TYR A 114 3.08 4.82 8.32
CA TYR A 114 4.47 5.02 7.94
C TYR A 114 4.74 6.34 7.20
N PRO A 115 4.04 6.69 6.09
CA PRO A 115 4.30 7.93 5.38
C PRO A 115 3.88 9.17 6.18
N LEU A 116 2.77 9.11 6.93
CA LEU A 116 2.32 10.25 7.74
C LEU A 116 3.30 10.54 8.88
N HIS A 117 3.77 9.51 9.56
CA HIS A 117 4.75 9.63 10.63
C HIS A 117 6.07 10.21 10.10
N ASN A 118 6.65 9.63 9.05
CA ASN A 118 7.91 10.13 8.49
C ASN A 118 7.78 11.53 7.88
N PHE A 119 6.67 11.83 7.22
CA PHE A 119 6.40 13.17 6.70
C PHE A 119 6.36 14.21 7.84
N SER A 120 5.69 13.88 8.95
CA SER A 120 5.61 14.78 10.11
C SER A 120 6.96 15.01 10.79
N GLN A 121 7.88 14.03 10.73
CA GLN A 121 9.25 14.18 11.23
C GLN A 121 10.16 14.99 10.30
N LEU A 122 9.97 14.87 8.99
CA LEU A 122 10.77 15.58 7.99
C LEU A 122 10.35 17.05 7.84
N LEU A 123 9.07 17.35 7.99
CA LEU A 123 8.51 18.68 7.74
C LEU A 123 9.17 19.81 8.55
N PRO A 124 9.45 19.66 9.87
CA PRO A 124 10.13 20.69 10.65
C PRO A 124 11.54 20.97 10.14
N ALA A 125 12.31 19.94 9.80
CA ALA A 125 13.67 20.08 9.29
C ALA A 125 13.70 20.79 7.92
N ILE A 126 12.74 20.49 7.05
CA ILE A 126 12.59 21.16 5.75
C ILE A 126 12.19 22.63 5.95
N ARG A 127 11.26 22.92 6.87
CA ARG A 127 10.86 24.31 7.20
C ARG A 127 12.04 25.14 7.68
N GLU A 128 12.90 24.58 8.52
CA GLU A 128 14.10 25.24 9.03
C GLU A 128 15.10 25.53 7.90
N LEU A 129 15.34 24.54 7.02
CA LEU A 129 16.28 24.68 5.91
C LEU A 129 15.83 25.70 4.86
N TYR A 130 14.53 25.71 4.53
CA TYR A 130 13.97 26.59 3.49
C TYR A 130 13.44 27.92 4.05
N GLN A 131 13.43 28.11 5.36
CA GLN A 131 12.92 29.30 6.05
C GLN A 131 11.49 29.70 5.61
N GLN A 132 10.67 28.73 5.18
CA GLN A 132 9.30 28.95 4.76
C GLN A 132 8.32 28.09 5.57
N PRO A 133 7.08 28.57 5.81
CA PRO A 133 6.04 27.79 6.45
C PRO A 133 5.46 26.74 5.49
N LEU A 134 6.18 25.63 5.27
CA LEU A 134 5.66 24.52 4.46
C LEU A 134 4.51 23.83 5.19
N VAL A 135 3.34 23.74 4.57
CA VAL A 135 2.20 22.94 5.05
C VAL A 135 2.08 21.64 4.24
N ALA A 136 1.39 20.65 4.80
CA ALA A 136 1.09 19.42 4.06
C ALA A 136 0.26 19.75 2.82
N GLY A 137 0.72 19.31 1.65
CA GLY A 137 -0.03 19.47 0.40
C GLY A 137 -1.25 18.54 0.33
N TRP A 138 -2.13 18.81 -0.65
CA TRP A 138 -3.34 18.02 -0.89
C TRP A 138 -3.09 16.52 -1.06
N GLY A 139 -1.92 16.14 -1.60
CA GLY A 139 -1.54 14.74 -1.80
C GLY A 139 -1.56 13.88 -0.52
N VAL A 140 -1.20 14.46 0.63
CA VAL A 140 -1.23 13.75 1.92
C VAL A 140 -2.66 13.42 2.31
N TYR A 141 -3.57 14.38 2.14
CA TYR A 141 -4.98 14.20 2.45
C TYR A 141 -5.66 13.25 1.48
N THR A 142 -5.42 13.37 0.17
CA THR A 142 -6.03 12.48 -0.83
C THR A 142 -5.61 11.03 -0.63
N MET A 143 -4.32 10.78 -0.38
CA MET A 143 -3.81 9.46 -0.02
C MET A 143 -4.50 8.94 1.25
N ALA A 144 -4.54 9.75 2.31
CA ALA A 144 -5.11 9.32 3.57
C ALA A 144 -6.60 8.99 3.46
N THR A 145 -7.37 9.85 2.80
CA THR A 145 -8.79 9.62 2.55
C THR A 145 -9.02 8.37 1.71
N GLY A 146 -8.18 8.11 0.69
CA GLY A 146 -8.33 6.93 -0.16
C GLY A 146 -8.18 5.63 0.63
N VAL A 147 -7.17 5.53 1.50
CA VAL A 147 -6.97 4.33 2.33
C VAL A 147 -8.06 4.20 3.40
N ILE A 148 -8.48 5.30 4.03
CA ILE A 148 -9.56 5.27 5.02
C ILE A 148 -10.86 4.78 4.37
N VAL A 149 -11.23 5.30 3.19
CA VAL A 149 -12.42 4.86 2.47
C VAL A 149 -12.34 3.37 2.15
N LEU A 150 -11.18 2.89 1.71
CA LEU A 150 -10.96 1.45 1.46
C LEU A 150 -11.16 0.61 2.74
N LEU A 151 -10.59 1.02 3.87
CA LEU A 151 -10.77 0.31 5.14
C LEU A 151 -12.22 0.35 5.65
N VAL A 152 -12.90 1.48 5.50
CA VAL A 152 -14.31 1.62 5.88
C VAL A 152 -15.20 0.74 5.01
N LEU A 153 -15.00 0.74 3.69
CA LEU A 153 -15.73 -0.14 2.78
C LEU A 153 -15.50 -1.61 3.14
N HIS A 154 -14.25 -2.00 3.42
CA HIS A 154 -13.93 -3.35 3.90
C HIS A 154 -14.65 -3.68 5.21
N GLY A 155 -14.68 -2.74 6.17
CA GLY A 155 -15.38 -2.84 7.45
C GLY A 155 -16.90 -2.99 7.31
N ILE A 156 -17.53 -2.20 6.44
CA ILE A 156 -18.97 -2.26 6.19
C ILE A 156 -19.35 -3.63 5.62
N GLU A 157 -18.56 -4.15 4.68
CA GLU A 157 -18.79 -5.49 4.17
C GLU A 157 -18.65 -6.55 5.27
N LEU A 158 -17.82 -6.31 6.30
CA LEU A 158 -17.72 -7.20 7.46
C LEU A 158 -18.99 -7.23 8.30
N CYS A 159 -19.53 -6.06 8.68
CA CYS A 159 -20.72 -5.97 9.53
C CYS A 159 -22.00 -6.46 8.84
N ASN A 160 -22.16 -6.24 7.53
CA ASN A 160 -23.33 -6.70 6.76
C ASN A 160 -23.45 -8.23 6.63
N LEU A 161 -22.50 -8.98 7.20
CA LEU A 161 -22.44 -10.44 7.15
C LEU A 161 -22.86 -11.12 8.45
N ASP A 162 -22.88 -10.38 9.55
CA ASP A 162 -23.31 -10.87 10.87
C ASP A 162 -24.79 -10.53 11.16
N SER A 163 -25.51 -9.98 10.18
CA SER A 163 -26.94 -9.60 10.22
C SER A 163 -27.78 -10.41 9.24
#